data_AF-A0A9E3JQI3-F1
#
_entry.id   AF-A0A9E3JQI3-F1
#
_cell.length_a   1.000
_cell.length_b   1.000
_cell.length_c   1.000
_cell.angle_alpha   90.00
_cell.angle_beta   90.00
_cell.angle_gamma   90.00
#
_symmetry.space_group_name_H-M   'P 1'
#
loop_
_entity.id
_entity.type
_entity.pdbx_description
1 polymer ?
#
loop_
_entity_poly.entity_id
_entity_poly.type
_entity_poly.pdbx_seq_one_letter_code
_entity_poly.pdbx_strand_id
1 'polypeptide(L)'
;MSQTYQLTVTYVAGQTIATWSLDGLLRKNDDTFFVEPGDKVAFVFDGPGDLAECVLISGQMESRSHGSSPFTEGNRINLKANSTLTVGKAEGTWGFTVSFSAHGGDGTTAFYYLPDPEMEVGSRF
;
A
#
# COMPACT_ATOMS: atom_id res chain seq x y z
N MET A 1 4.94 -8.43 -20.05
CA MET A 1 6.04 -8.58 -19.07
C MET A 1 5.55 -7.94 -17.79
N SER A 2 5.68 -8.63 -16.65
CA SER A 2 5.29 -8.12 -15.34
C SER A 2 6.30 -7.07 -14.87
N GLN A 3 5.81 -5.93 -14.38
CA GLN A 3 6.62 -4.86 -13.79
C GLN A 3 6.53 -4.91 -12.26
N THR A 4 7.50 -4.29 -11.58
CA THR A 4 7.47 -4.13 -10.12
C THR A 4 7.56 -2.65 -9.80
N TYR A 5 6.50 -2.13 -9.20
CA TYR A 5 6.42 -0.75 -8.71
C TYR A 5 6.90 -0.70 -7.26
N GLN A 6 7.65 0.32 -6.89
CA GLN A 6 8.06 0.56 -5.52
C GLN A 6 7.18 1.63 -4.88
N LEU A 7 6.35 1.23 -3.93
CA LEU A 7 5.55 2.14 -3.12
C LEU A 7 6.30 2.41 -1.81
N THR A 8 6.81 3.62 -1.66
CA THR A 8 7.55 4.02 -0.45
C THR A 8 6.61 4.77 0.48
N VAL A 9 6.33 4.20 1.65
CA VAL A 9 5.56 4.80 2.74
C VAL A 9 6.50 5.60 3.63
N THR A 10 6.33 6.91 3.67
CA THR A 10 7.16 7.82 4.48
C THR A 10 6.41 8.29 5.72
N TYR A 11 6.99 8.11 6.91
CA TYR A 11 6.36 8.48 8.18
C TYR A 11 7.35 9.15 9.14
N VAL A 12 6.84 10.05 9.99
CA VAL A 12 7.65 10.91 10.85
C VAL A 12 7.18 10.81 12.29
N ALA A 13 8.12 10.77 13.24
CA ALA A 13 7.82 10.71 14.66
C ALA A 13 6.91 11.88 15.09
N GLY A 14 5.85 11.57 15.85
CA GLY A 14 4.86 12.55 16.28
C GLY A 14 3.78 12.89 15.25
N GLN A 15 3.85 12.36 14.03
CA GLN A 15 2.81 12.48 13.01
C GLN A 15 2.17 11.12 12.75
N THR A 16 0.87 11.00 13.02
CA THR A 16 0.15 9.73 12.82
C THR A 16 -0.08 9.40 11.34
N ILE A 17 -0.12 10.41 10.47
CA ILE A 17 -0.41 10.22 9.05
C ILE A 17 0.89 10.10 8.25
N ALA A 18 1.06 8.97 7.59
CA ALA A 18 2.13 8.73 6.64
C ALA A 18 1.78 9.29 5.26
N THR A 19 2.80 9.50 4.44
CA THR A 19 2.69 9.87 3.01
C THR A 19 3.27 8.76 2.15
N TRP A 20 3.09 8.85 0.83
CA TRP A 20 3.61 7.83 -0.08
C TRP A 20 4.15 8.42 -1.37
N SER A 21 5.07 7.66 -1.98
CA SER A 21 5.56 7.90 -3.32
C SER A 21 5.55 6.60 -4.12
N LEU A 22 5.43 6.71 -5.43
CA LEU A 22 5.54 5.59 -6.36
C LEU A 22 6.75 5.80 -7.26
N ASP A 23 7.69 4.85 -7.24
CA ASP A 23 8.93 4.90 -8.02
C ASP A 23 9.70 6.23 -7.84
N GLY A 24 9.70 6.75 -6.61
CA GLY A 24 10.36 8.01 -6.23
C GLY A 24 9.59 9.28 -6.53
N LEU A 25 8.40 9.20 -7.15
CA LEU A 25 7.53 10.35 -7.39
C LEU A 25 6.52 10.48 -6.25
N LEU A 26 6.61 11.59 -5.50
CA LEU A 26 5.67 11.89 -4.42
C LEU A 26 4.25 12.00 -4.97
N ARG A 27 3.32 11.33 -4.30
CA ARG A 27 1.90 11.29 -4.65
C ARG A 27 1.08 12.00 -3.59
N LYS A 28 -0.05 12.57 -4.00
CA LYS A 28 -1.05 13.11 -3.08
C LYS A 28 -1.95 11.98 -2.58
N ASN A 29 -2.65 12.24 -1.49
CA ASN A 29 -3.79 11.41 -1.12
C ASN A 29 -4.81 11.49 -2.28
N ASP A 30 -5.45 10.37 -2.60
CA ASP A 30 -6.36 10.19 -3.74
C ASP A 30 -5.68 10.18 -5.12
N ASP A 31 -4.33 10.19 -5.20
CA ASP A 31 -3.66 9.93 -6.48
C ASP A 31 -3.84 8.45 -6.87
N THR A 32 -4.30 8.23 -8.09
CA THR A 32 -4.41 6.90 -8.69
C THR A 32 -3.12 6.53 -9.45
N PHE A 33 -2.67 5.29 -9.31
CA PHE A 33 -1.66 4.71 -10.19
C PHE A 33 -2.17 3.49 -10.94
N PHE A 34 -1.62 3.26 -12.13
CA PHE A 34 -2.11 2.28 -13.09
C PHE A 34 -1.21 1.05 -13.09
N VAL A 35 -1.81 -0.14 -13.04
CA VAL A 35 -1.12 -1.42 -13.04
C VAL A 35 -1.85 -2.45 -13.89
N GLU A 36 -1.13 -3.48 -14.32
CA GLU A 36 -1.69 -4.63 -15.03
C GLU A 36 -1.76 -5.88 -14.14
N PRO A 37 -2.71 -6.80 -14.41
CA PRO A 37 -2.69 -8.13 -13.81
C PRO A 37 -1.33 -8.82 -13.96
N GLY A 38 -0.78 -9.28 -12.83
CA GLY A 38 0.53 -9.92 -12.75
C GLY A 38 1.69 -8.97 -12.46
N ASP A 39 1.50 -7.65 -12.45
CA ASP A 39 2.47 -6.71 -11.91
C ASP A 39 2.66 -6.92 -10.39
N LYS A 40 3.68 -6.29 -9.82
CA LYS A 40 3.97 -6.35 -8.39
C LYS A 40 4.07 -4.96 -7.78
N VAL A 41 3.69 -4.84 -6.52
CA VAL A 41 3.89 -3.64 -5.71
C VAL A 41 4.75 -4.01 -4.51
N ALA A 42 5.97 -3.46 -4.47
CA ALA A 42 6.91 -3.60 -3.36
C ALA A 42 6.75 -2.42 -2.40
N PHE A 43 6.36 -2.70 -1.17
CA PHE A 43 6.19 -1.73 -0.10
C PHE A 43 7.51 -1.53 0.64
N VAL A 44 7.97 -0.28 0.69
CA VAL A 44 9.16 0.14 1.42
C VAL A 44 8.73 1.16 2.47
N PHE A 45 9.22 1.00 3.70
CA PHE A 45 8.89 1.88 4.82
C PHE A 45 10.09 2.75 5.14
N ASP A 46 9.94 4.07 5.00
CA ASP A 46 10.97 5.06 5.30
C ASP A 46 10.51 5.94 6.47
N GLY A 47 11.15 5.78 7.62
CA GLY A 47 10.76 6.48 8.83
C GLY A 47 11.52 5.97 10.07
N PRO A 48 11.19 6.51 11.24
CA PRO A 48 11.90 6.20 12.47
C PRO A 48 11.51 4.82 13.03
N GLY A 49 12.51 4.13 13.57
CA GLY A 49 12.33 2.89 14.34
C GLY A 49 12.14 1.65 13.47
N ASP A 50 11.93 0.52 14.14
CA ASP A 50 11.73 -0.78 13.49
C ASP A 50 10.24 -1.08 13.34
N LEU A 51 9.83 -1.50 12.14
CA LEU A 51 8.45 -1.88 11.86
C LEU A 51 8.01 -3.07 12.75
N ALA A 52 7.01 -2.83 13.58
CA ALA A 52 6.53 -3.78 14.58
C ALA A 52 5.37 -4.63 14.05
N GLU A 53 4.25 -3.98 13.71
CA GLU A 53 3.09 -4.57 13.06
C GLU A 53 2.75 -3.76 11.81
N CYS A 54 2.27 -4.40 10.75
CA CYS A 54 1.91 -3.71 9.52
C CYS A 54 0.87 -4.48 8.72
N VAL A 55 -0.30 -3.88 8.53
CA VAL A 55 -1.45 -4.49 7.84
C VAL A 55 -1.95 -3.59 6.74
N LEU A 56 -2.08 -4.14 5.53
CA LEU A 56 -2.77 -3.53 4.41
C LEU A 56 -4.21 -4.02 4.36
N ILE A 57 -5.15 -3.09 4.22
CA ILE A 57 -6.57 -3.39 3.97
C ILE A 57 -6.97 -2.73 2.66
N SER A 58 -7.56 -3.49 1.75
CA SER A 58 -8.06 -3.01 0.47
C SER A 58 -9.58 -2.97 0.41
N GLY A 59 -10.12 -2.15 -0.47
CA GLY A 59 -11.54 -2.02 -0.74
C GLY A 59 -11.82 -1.66 -2.19
N GLN A 60 -12.99 -2.06 -2.66
CA GLN A 60 -13.50 -1.63 -3.96
C GLN A 60 -13.92 -0.16 -3.87
N MET A 61 -13.52 0.65 -4.84
CA MET A 61 -13.99 2.04 -4.93
C MET A 61 -15.17 2.20 -5.88
N GLU A 62 -15.38 1.23 -6.77
CA GLU A 62 -16.47 1.22 -7.73
C GLU A 62 -17.16 -0.14 -7.76
N SER A 63 -18.47 -0.14 -8.05
CA SER A 63 -19.30 -1.36 -8.11
C SER A 63 -18.90 -2.35 -9.21
N ARG A 64 -18.04 -1.94 -10.14
CA ARG A 64 -17.53 -2.79 -11.23
C ARG A 64 -16.29 -3.60 -10.83
N SER A 65 -15.58 -3.18 -9.78
CA SER A 65 -14.54 -4.00 -9.18
C SER A 65 -15.22 -5.25 -8.61
N HIS A 66 -14.69 -6.45 -8.88
CA HIS A 66 -15.24 -7.71 -8.38
C HIS A 66 -14.20 -8.42 -7.50
N GLY A 67 -14.53 -8.67 -6.22
CA GLY A 67 -13.64 -9.35 -5.27
C GLY A 67 -13.38 -8.53 -4.00
N SER A 68 -12.49 -9.02 -3.13
CA SER A 68 -12.17 -8.35 -1.86
C SER A 68 -10.84 -7.61 -1.84
N SER A 69 -10.05 -7.73 -2.91
CA SER A 69 -8.70 -7.17 -3.02
C SER A 69 -8.23 -7.12 -4.47
N PRO A 70 -7.39 -6.13 -4.84
CA PRO A 70 -6.67 -6.17 -6.10
C PRO A 70 -5.47 -7.12 -6.09
N PHE A 71 -5.07 -7.64 -4.93
CA PHE A 71 -3.87 -8.45 -4.76
C PHE A 71 -4.20 -9.95 -4.67
N THR A 72 -3.29 -10.80 -5.16
CA THR A 72 -3.44 -12.26 -5.08
C THR A 72 -3.39 -12.80 -3.66
N GLU A 73 -2.73 -12.07 -2.77
CA GLU A 73 -2.55 -12.36 -1.34
C GLU A 73 -3.85 -12.16 -0.53
N GLY A 74 -4.90 -11.62 -1.16
CA GLY A 74 -6.19 -11.37 -0.53
C GLY A 74 -6.23 -10.01 0.18
N ASN A 75 -6.98 -9.92 1.27
CA ASN A 75 -7.19 -8.67 2.02
C ASN A 75 -6.76 -8.87 3.48
N ARG A 76 -6.48 -7.78 4.21
CA ARG A 76 -5.83 -7.79 5.54
C ARG A 76 -4.46 -8.46 5.49
N ILE A 77 -3.60 -7.96 4.60
CA ILE A 77 -2.29 -8.52 4.32
C ILE A 77 -1.28 -8.03 5.34
N ASN A 78 -0.49 -8.95 5.92
CA ASN A 78 0.63 -8.59 6.78
C ASN A 78 1.85 -8.20 5.93
N LEU A 79 2.10 -6.90 5.78
CA LEU A 79 3.20 -6.37 4.96
C LEU A 79 4.58 -6.55 5.60
N LYS A 80 4.65 -6.83 6.90
CA LYS A 80 5.91 -7.19 7.57
C LYS A 80 6.35 -8.61 7.18
N ALA A 81 5.40 -9.52 7.00
CA ALA A 81 5.67 -10.90 6.58
C ALA A 81 5.87 -11.01 5.06
N ASN A 82 5.14 -10.21 4.27
CA ASN A 82 5.31 -10.13 2.83
C ASN A 82 5.15 -8.68 2.34
N SER A 83 6.27 -8.02 2.06
CA SER A 83 6.29 -6.63 1.60
C SER A 83 6.12 -6.47 0.09
N THR A 84 6.07 -7.56 -0.70
CA THR A 84 5.86 -7.48 -2.14
C THR A 84 4.60 -8.24 -2.54
N LEU A 85 3.60 -7.50 -3.02
CA LEU A 85 2.30 -8.06 -3.39
C LEU A 85 2.18 -8.21 -4.89
N THR A 86 1.46 -9.24 -5.34
CA THR A 86 1.19 -9.47 -6.76
C THR A 86 -0.20 -8.97 -7.11
N VAL A 87 -0.31 -8.14 -8.15
CA VAL A 87 -1.57 -7.65 -8.70
C VAL A 87 -2.33 -8.83 -9.31
N GLY A 88 -3.54 -9.05 -8.84
CA GLY A 88 -4.44 -10.10 -9.27
C GLY A 88 -5.17 -9.78 -10.56
N LYS A 89 -6.18 -10.59 -10.88
CA LYS A 89 -7.00 -10.44 -12.10
C LYS A 89 -8.25 -9.58 -11.89
N ALA A 90 -8.43 -9.05 -10.69
CA ALA A 90 -9.62 -8.29 -10.33
C ALA A 90 -9.45 -6.84 -10.82
N GLU A 91 -9.97 -6.58 -12.03
CA GLU A 91 -9.91 -5.27 -12.69
C GLU A 91 -10.78 -4.22 -11.97
N GLY A 92 -10.48 -2.94 -12.21
CA GLY A 92 -11.20 -1.78 -11.70
C GLY A 92 -10.39 -0.92 -10.73
N THR A 93 -11.08 0.03 -10.10
CA THR A 93 -10.51 0.98 -9.14
C THR A 93 -10.56 0.41 -7.72
N TRP A 94 -9.42 0.47 -7.04
CA TRP A 94 -9.22 -0.06 -5.71
C TRP A 94 -8.55 0.98 -4.82
N GLY A 95 -9.07 1.12 -3.62
CA GLY A 95 -8.45 1.88 -2.55
C GLY A 95 -7.80 0.91 -1.58
N PHE A 96 -6.70 1.29 -0.97
CA PHE A 96 -6.19 0.58 0.18
C PHE A 96 -5.72 1.53 1.26
N THR A 97 -5.48 0.97 2.43
CA THR A 97 -4.88 1.67 3.55
C THR A 97 -3.84 0.78 4.19
N VAL A 98 -2.82 1.40 4.80
CA VAL A 98 -1.82 0.69 5.59
C VAL A 98 -1.83 1.22 7.02
N SER A 99 -2.15 0.34 7.97
CA SER A 99 -2.05 0.63 9.40
C SER A 99 -0.86 -0.12 9.97
N PHE A 100 0.03 0.59 10.66
CA PHE A 100 1.27 0.01 11.14
C PHE A 100 1.77 0.68 12.41
N SER A 101 2.71 0.01 13.09
CA SER A 101 3.40 0.55 14.24
C SER A 101 4.90 0.39 14.10
N ALA A 102 5.66 1.29 14.73
CA ALA A 102 7.11 1.21 14.80
C ALA A 102 7.58 1.34 16.24
N HIS A 103 8.61 0.56 16.60
CA HIS A 103 9.28 0.66 17.88
C HIS A 103 10.38 1.71 17.81
N GLY A 104 10.24 2.76 18.61
CA GLY A 104 11.26 3.78 18.78
C GLY A 104 12.44 3.26 19.61
N GLY A 105 13.61 3.86 19.41
CA GLY A 105 14.82 3.53 20.19
C GLY A 105 14.72 3.89 21.69
N ASP A 106 13.66 4.61 22.09
CA ASP A 106 13.34 4.94 23.48
C ASP A 106 12.45 3.88 24.16
N GLY A 107 12.15 2.77 23.47
CA GLY A 107 11.30 1.69 23.96
C GLY A 107 9.80 1.98 23.85
N THR A 108 9.39 3.08 23.22
CA THR A 108 7.99 3.39 22.95
C THR A 108 7.53 2.82 21.61
N THR A 109 6.21 2.62 21.47
CA THR A 109 5.59 2.22 20.21
C THR A 109 4.72 3.36 19.71
N ALA A 110 4.96 3.79 18.47
CA ALA A 110 4.13 4.76 17.77
C ALA A 110 3.28 4.06 16.70
N PHE A 111 2.09 4.59 16.44
CA PHE A 111 1.14 4.06 15.46
C PHE A 111 0.99 5.05 14.31
N TYR A 112 0.94 4.52 13.09
CA TYR A 112 0.92 5.28 11.86
C TYR A 112 -0.15 4.71 10.91
N TYR A 113 -0.63 5.59 10.04
CA TYR A 113 -1.67 5.29 9.07
C TYR A 113 -1.34 5.94 7.73
N LEU A 114 -1.33 5.16 6.66
CA LEU A 114 -1.30 5.65 5.28
C LEU A 114 -2.74 5.63 4.74
N PRO A 115 -3.41 6.79 4.64
CA PRO A 115 -4.74 6.87 4.07
C PRO A 115 -4.71 6.74 2.54
N ASP A 116 -5.60 5.88 2.04
CA ASP A 116 -6.23 5.99 0.72
C ASP A 116 -5.32 6.18 -0.52
N PRO A 117 -4.23 5.40 -0.73
CA PRO A 117 -3.69 5.28 -2.08
C PRO A 117 -4.71 4.55 -2.98
N GLU A 118 -4.86 5.06 -4.19
CA GLU A 118 -5.74 4.48 -5.19
C GLU A 118 -4.95 3.77 -6.29
N MET A 119 -5.49 2.65 -6.76
CA MET A 119 -4.89 1.84 -7.80
C MET A 119 -5.96 1.40 -8.80
N GLU A 120 -5.68 1.58 -10.09
CA GLU A 120 -6.54 1.10 -11.17
C GLU A 120 -5.88 -0.08 -11.87
N VAL A 121 -6.56 -1.22 -11.88
CA VAL A 121 -6.07 -2.48 -12.44
C VAL A 121 -6.72 -2.74 -13.80
N GLY A 122 -5.89 -2.99 -14.82
CA GLY A 122 -6.35 -3.42 -16.14
C GLY A 122 -6.90 -2.30 -17.04
N SER A 123 -6.61 -1.05 -16.70
CA SER A 123 -7.02 0.10 -17.51
C SER A 123 -6.05 0.32 -18.67
N ARG A 124 -6.22 -0.48 -19.72
CA ARG A 124 -5.75 -0.11 -21.06
C ARG A 124 -6.91 0.15 -21.99
N PHE A 125 -6.96 1.39 -22.44
CA PHE A 125 -7.54 1.79 -23.72
C PHE A 125 -6.87 1.05 -24.88
#